data_AF-A0A1W6WYG4-F1
#
_entry.id   AF-A0A1W6WYG4-F1
#
_cell.length_a   1.000
_cell.length_b   1.000
_cell.length_c   1.000
_cell.angle_alpha   90.00
_cell.angle_beta   90.00
_cell.angle_gamma   90.00
#
_symmetry.space_group_name_H-M   'P 1'
#
loop_
_entity.id
_entity.type
_entity.pdbx_description
1 polymer ?
#
loop_
_entity_poly.entity_id
_entity_poly.type
_entity_poly.pdbx_seq_one_letter_code
_entity_poly.pdbx_strand_id
1 'polypeptide(L)' 'MNSLSIIPIMFLGSLALFIFLAIIVNLIFAILEKELPDELKIMLPAMLTCLIVICILQFIK' A
#
# COMPACT_ATOMS: atom_id res chain seq x y z
N MET A 1 19.79 -19.33 10.87
CA MET A 1 18.47 -19.53 10.22
C MET A 1 18.72 -19.78 8.75
N ASN A 2 18.17 -20.86 8.17
CA ASN A 2 18.29 -21.11 6.73
C ASN A 2 17.65 -19.94 5.97
N SER A 3 18.35 -19.35 4.99
CA SER A 3 17.81 -18.21 4.21
C SER A 3 16.44 -18.51 3.59
N LEU A 4 16.15 -19.78 3.31
CA LEU A 4 14.85 -20.26 2.82
C LEU A 4 13.67 -20.02 3.79
N SER A 5 13.91 -19.92 5.10
CA SER A 5 12.83 -19.70 6.09
C SER A 5 12.54 -18.23 6.36
N ILE A 6 13.41 -17.31 5.91
CA ILE A 6 13.29 -15.86 6.17
C ILE A 6 12.43 -15.20 5.09
N ILE A 7 12.53 -15.67 3.84
CA ILE A 7 11.79 -15.13 2.69
C ILE A 7 10.26 -15.12 2.92
N PRO A 8 9.61 -16.20 3.41
CA PRO A 8 8.16 -16.20 3.65
C PRO A 8 7.74 -15.20 4.73
N ILE A 9 8.59 -15.02 5.76
CA ILE A 9 8.33 -14.11 6.88
C ILE A 9 8.46 -12.65 6.43
N MET A 10 9.48 -12.33 5.64
CA MET A 10 9.64 -10.99 5.07
C MET A 10 8.48 -10.63 4.13
N PHE A 11 8.01 -11.59 3.34
CA PHE A 11 6.85 -11.41 2.46
C PHE A 11 5.56 -11.16 3.26
N LEU A 12 5.29 -11.96 4.30
CA LEU A 12 4.15 -11.75 5.20
C LEU A 12 4.21 -10.38 5.88
N GLY A 13 5.39 -9.97 6.32
CA GLY A 13 5.63 -8.65 6.91
C GLY A 13 5.36 -7.51 5.92
N SER A 14 5.84 -7.61 4.68
CA SER A 14 5.59 -6.58 3.67
C SER A 14 4.11 -6.50 3.29
N LEU A 15 3.42 -7.63 3.26
CA LEU A 15 1.99 -7.70 2.93
C LEU A 15 1.13 -7.11 4.06
N ALA A 16 1.49 -7.32 5.33
CA ALA A 16 0.86 -6.63 6.45
C ALA A 16 1.08 -5.11 6.40
N LEU A 17 2.31 -4.67 6.09
CA LEU A 17 2.65 -3.26 5.88
C LEU A 17 1.85 -2.63 4.73
N PHE A 18 1.67 -3.37 3.64
CA PHE A 18 0.86 -2.96 2.48
C PHE A 18 -0.58 -2.65 2.89
N ILE A 19 -1.22 -3.60 3.56
CA ILE A 19 -2.62 -3.47 3.98
C ILE A 19 -2.76 -2.26 4.93
N PHE A 20 -1.82 -2.09 5.86
CA PHE A 20 -1.84 -0.95 6.78
C PHE A 20 -1.73 0.39 6.04
N LEU A 21 -0.79 0.51 5.10
CA LEU A 21 -0.64 1.72 4.28
C LEU A 21 -1.87 1.99 3.41
N ALA A 22 -2.47 0.96 2.81
CA ALA A 22 -3.68 1.10 2.01
C ALA A 22 -4.87 1.60 2.85
N ILE A 23 -5.01 1.10 4.09
CA ILE A 23 -6.02 1.59 5.04
C ILE A 23 -5.78 3.06 5.37
N ILE A 24 -4.53 3.47 5.64
CA ILE A 24 -4.19 4.87 5.94
C ILE A 24 -4.53 5.77 4.76
N VAL A 25 -4.14 5.39 3.53
CA VAL A 25 -4.46 6.16 2.32
C VAL A 25 -5.98 6.32 2.21
N ASN A 26 -6.74 5.24 2.28
CA ASN A 26 -8.20 5.32 2.20
C ASN A 26 -8.83 6.17 3.32
N LEU A 27 -8.30 6.11 4.54
CA LEU A 27 -8.76 6.94 5.66
C LEU A 27 -8.50 8.43 5.41
N ILE A 28 -7.30 8.78 4.94
CA ILE A 28 -6.93 10.15 4.59
C ILE A 28 -7.86 10.69 3.49
N PHE A 29 -8.13 9.88 2.47
CA PHE A 29 -9.03 10.26 1.37
C PHE A 29 -10.50 10.36 1.79
N ALA A 30 -10.96 9.51 2.70
CA ALA A 30 -12.30 9.63 3.27
C ALA A 30 -12.48 10.95 4.05
N ILE A 31 -11.43 11.45 4.70
CA ILE A 31 -11.45 12.74 5.40
C ILE A 31 -11.42 13.90 4.39
N LEU A 32 -10.62 13.79 3.33
CA LEU A 32 -10.47 14.80 2.28
C LEU A 32 -11.58 14.76 1.21
N GLU A 33 -12.51 13.81 1.29
CA GLU A 33 -13.56 13.57 0.30
C GLU A 33 -14.42 14.82 0.03
N LYS A 34 -14.58 15.71 1.02
CA LYS A 34 -15.32 16.97 0.87
C LYS A 34 -14.58 18.06 0.10
N GLU A 35 -13.25 18.00 0.05
CA GLU A 35 -12.41 19.05 -0.56
C GLU A 35 -11.90 18.66 -1.95
N LEU A 36 -11.95 17.36 -2.29
CA LEU A 36 -11.42 16.85 -3.55
C LEU A 36 -12.46 16.85 -4.68
N PRO A 37 -12.08 17.16 -5.92
CA PRO A 37 -12.92 16.95 -7.11
C PRO A 37 -13.26 15.46 -7.30
N ASP A 38 -14.47 15.15 -7.78
CA ASP A 38 -14.97 13.77 -7.88
C ASP A 38 -14.04 12.82 -8.68
N GLU A 39 -13.38 13.33 -9.72
CA GLU A 39 -12.42 12.58 -10.53
C GLU A 39 -11.18 12.12 -9.74
N LEU A 40 -10.73 12.95 -8.79
CA LEU A 40 -9.55 12.70 -7.97
C LEU A 40 -9.83 11.78 -6.78
N LYS A 41 -11.09 11.69 -6.32
CA LYS A 41 -11.48 10.85 -5.17
C LYS A 41 -11.20 9.37 -5.39
N ILE A 42 -11.28 8.91 -6.63
CA ILE A 42 -11.08 7.50 -6.99
C ILE A 42 -9.69 7.27 -7.56
N MET A 43 -9.21 8.18 -8.41
CA MET A 43 -7.94 8.02 -9.12
C MET A 43 -6.73 8.13 -8.18
N LEU A 44 -6.77 9.05 -7.21
CA LEU A 44 -5.62 9.37 -6.36
C LEU A 44 -5.33 8.28 -5.30
N PRO A 45 -6.32 7.69 -4.60
CA PRO A 45 -6.08 6.54 -3.73
C PRO A 45 -5.60 5.32 -4.52
N ALA A 46 -6.19 5.06 -5.69
CA ALA A 46 -5.80 3.93 -6.54
C ALA A 46 -4.34 4.05 -7.00
N MET A 47 -3.93 5.24 -7.43
CA MET A 47 -2.55 5.52 -7.82
C MET A 47 -1.55 5.34 -6.67
N LEU A 48 -1.88 5.85 -5.48
CA LEU A 48 -1.06 5.64 -4.27
C LEU A 48 -0.94 4.16 -3.92
N THR A 49 -2.03 3.41 -4.00
CA THR A 49 -2.03 1.97 -3.75
C THR A 49 -1.12 1.24 -4.74
N CYS A 50 -1.19 1.58 -6.03
CA CYS A 50 -0.27 1.05 -7.05
C CYS A 50 1.20 1.38 -6.76
N LEU A 51 1.52 2.62 -6.33
CA LEU A 51 2.88 3.00 -5.97
C LEU A 51 3.42 2.19 -4.79
N ILE A 52 2.58 1.90 -3.79
CA ILE A 52 2.97 1.06 -2.65
C ILE A 52 3.26 -0.38 -3.12
N VAL A 53 2.43 -0.95 -4.01
CA VAL A 53 2.70 -2.28 -4.60
C VAL A 53 4.03 -2.29 -5.34
N ILE A 54 4.31 -1.27 -6.17
CA ILE A 54 5.57 -1.17 -6.92
C ILE A 54 6.77 -1.10 -5.97
N CYS A 55 6.68 -0.29 -4.90
CA CYS A 55 7.72 -0.24 -3.87
C CYS A 55 7.98 -1.63 -3.26
N ILE A 56 6.93 -2.34 -2.86
CA ILE A 56 7.07 -3.67 -2.25
C ILE A 56 7.73 -4.66 -3.22
N LEU A 57 7.31 -4.65 -4.49
CA LEU A 57 7.92 -5.49 -5.52
C LEU A 57 9.40 -5.16 -5.76
N GLN A 58 9.81 -3.89 -5.63
CA GLN A 58 11.23 -3.53 -5.68
C GLN A 58 12.03 -4.04 -4.48
N PHE A 59 11.42 -4.12 -3.29
CA PHE A 59 12.09 -4.65 -2.09
C PHE A 59 12.19 -6.17 -2.05
N ILE A 60 11.32 -6.89 -2.77
CA ILE A 60 11.31 -8.36 -2.85
C ILE A 60 12.28 -8.88 -3.93
N LYS A 61 12.66 -8.02 -4.89
CA LYS A 61 13.58 -8.34 -5.98
C LYS A 61 15.03 -8.36 -5.51
#